data_AF-A0A3M1LD58-F1
#
_entry.id   AF-A0A3M1LD58-F1
#
_cell.length_a   1.000
_cell.length_b   1.000
_cell.length_c   1.000
_cell.angle_alpha   90.00
_cell.angle_beta   90.00
_cell.angle_gamma   90.00
#
_symmetry.space_group_name_H-M   'P 1'
#
loop_
_entity.id
_entity.type
_entity.pdbx_description
1 polymer ?
#
loop_
_entity_poly.entity_id
_entity_poly.type
_entity_poly.pdbx_seq_one_letter_code
_entity_poly.pdbx_strand_id
1 'polypeptide(L)'
;GLPPFIGKAILQRDAQAALRLYLTVPFVGDPPAVRAFKAQAAAHWPDWATLFVLAPRPSNFRSLLTFLQDHPTDFRRALNLIPDRLLTLYLTAYQSALWNRLVGRYLEGQGKRGEGWWRLTIAGESLPLYEALAEERVRAWADLRVPLPHRRAVYDDPALEAAFRAVLEAEGLRQEDLKARLLRRAYLPQGSRTLLLFPQGVRVEGAEEDERFPGRQKLTVRFTLPPGGYATLVLKAVEGREGSRAGAA
;
A
#
# COMPACT_ATOMS: atom_id res chain seq x y z
N GLY A 1 13.31 8.28 0.99
CA GLY A 1 12.54 7.29 0.23
C GLY A 1 11.53 6.62 1.16
N LEU A 2 10.43 6.09 0.62
CA LEU A 2 9.49 5.30 1.42
C LEU A 2 10.19 4.08 2.03
N PRO A 3 9.81 3.68 3.26
CA PRO A 3 10.34 2.46 3.83
C PRO A 3 10.04 1.26 2.93
N PRO A 4 10.98 0.32 2.74
CA PRO A 4 10.76 -0.87 1.91
C PRO A 4 9.61 -1.71 2.46
N PHE A 5 8.83 -2.34 1.58
CA PHE A 5 7.75 -3.23 2.01
C PHE A 5 8.30 -4.52 2.62
N ILE A 6 7.94 -4.82 3.87
CA ILE A 6 8.22 -6.13 4.50
C ILE A 6 7.65 -7.27 3.64
N GLY A 7 6.44 -7.07 3.09
CA GLY A 7 5.81 -8.04 2.19
C GLY A 7 6.65 -8.39 0.97
N LYS A 8 7.42 -7.44 0.43
CA LYS A 8 8.32 -7.68 -0.70
C LYS A 8 9.44 -8.64 -0.33
N ALA A 9 10.15 -8.38 0.76
CA ALA A 9 11.22 -9.25 1.24
C ALA A 9 10.70 -10.68 1.54
N ILE A 10 9.48 -10.79 2.09
CA ILE A 10 8.83 -12.08 2.31
C ILE A 10 8.63 -12.85 1.00
N LEU A 11 8.13 -12.19 -0.05
CA LEU A 11 7.88 -12.81 -1.36
C LEU A 11 9.17 -13.15 -2.11
N GLN A 12 10.22 -12.33 -1.94
CA GLN A 12 11.58 -12.60 -2.42
C GLN A 12 12.30 -13.71 -1.63
N ARG A 13 11.66 -14.25 -0.58
CA ARG A 13 12.20 -15.30 0.29
C ARG A 13 13.43 -14.86 1.09
N ASP A 14 13.58 -13.55 1.30
CA ASP A 14 14.61 -12.97 2.15
C ASP A 14 14.06 -12.76 3.57
N ALA A 15 14.19 -13.81 4.39
CA ALA A 15 13.72 -13.79 5.77
C ALA A 15 14.50 -12.79 6.63
N GLN A 16 15.79 -12.61 6.38
CA GLN A 16 16.64 -11.69 7.13
C GLN A 16 16.25 -10.24 6.85
N ALA A 17 16.07 -9.87 5.58
CA ALA A 17 15.62 -8.53 5.21
C ALA A 17 14.21 -8.25 5.75
N ALA A 18 13.28 -9.21 5.65
CA ALA A 18 11.93 -9.05 6.20
C ALA A 18 11.96 -8.77 7.71
N LEU A 19 12.78 -9.52 8.45
CA LEU A 19 12.92 -9.36 9.90
C LEU A 19 13.63 -8.07 10.29
N ARG A 20 14.66 -7.68 9.52
CA ARG A 20 15.35 -6.39 9.69
C ARG A 20 14.38 -5.24 9.51
N LEU A 21 13.63 -5.21 8.42
CA LEU A 21 12.62 -4.19 8.18
C LEU A 21 11.58 -4.13 9.32
N TYR A 22 11.11 -5.29 9.80
CA TYR A 22 10.17 -5.36 10.91
C TYR A 22 10.71 -4.74 12.22
N LEU A 23 11.98 -5.00 12.53
CA LEU A 23 12.60 -4.57 13.79
C LEU A 23 13.20 -3.18 13.74
N THR A 24 13.58 -2.67 12.56
CA THR A 24 14.40 -1.45 12.47
C THR A 24 13.74 -0.29 11.74
N VAL A 25 12.64 -0.51 11.01
CA VAL A 25 12.04 0.54 10.17
C VAL A 25 10.75 1.08 10.79
N PRO A 26 10.72 2.34 11.26
CA PRO A 26 9.54 2.94 11.86
C PRO A 26 8.44 3.18 10.81
N PHE A 27 7.20 2.91 11.20
CA PHE A 27 6.01 3.24 10.42
C PHE A 27 5.35 4.51 10.96
N VAL A 28 4.63 5.24 10.09
CA VAL A 28 3.92 6.48 10.44
C VAL A 28 2.96 6.28 11.62
N GLY A 29 2.29 5.13 11.68
CA GLY A 29 1.34 4.79 12.75
C GLY A 29 1.95 4.09 13.98
N ASP A 30 3.27 3.86 14.01
CA ASP A 30 3.89 3.20 15.16
C ASP A 30 3.78 4.08 16.42
N PRO A 31 3.43 3.54 17.60
CA PRO A 31 3.47 4.30 18.86
C PRO A 31 4.86 4.89 19.15
N PRO A 32 4.97 5.99 19.92
CA PRO A 32 6.26 6.63 20.20
C PRO A 32 7.34 5.67 20.72
N ALA A 33 6.98 4.76 21.64
CA ALA A 33 7.90 3.76 22.19
C ALA A 33 8.41 2.77 21.12
N VAL A 34 7.55 2.36 20.17
CA VAL A 34 7.93 1.47 19.06
C VAL A 34 8.85 2.19 18.09
N ARG A 35 8.58 3.47 17.77
CA ARG A 35 9.46 4.28 16.92
C ARG A 35 10.85 4.46 17.53
N ALA A 36 10.92 4.78 18.81
CA ALA A 36 12.17 4.91 19.55
C ALA A 36 12.97 3.60 19.54
N PHE A 37 12.30 2.47 19.82
CA PHE A 37 12.91 1.15 19.74
C PHE A 37 13.48 0.85 18.36
N LYS A 38 12.70 1.05 17.29
CA LYS A 38 13.15 0.74 15.91
C LYS A 38 14.35 1.59 15.48
N ALA A 39 14.40 2.85 15.89
CA ALA A 39 15.55 3.72 15.64
C ALA A 39 16.82 3.18 16.31
N GLN A 40 16.74 2.75 17.57
CA GLN A 40 17.86 2.10 18.26
C GLN A 40 18.19 0.74 17.64
N ALA A 41 17.17 -0.03 17.25
CA ALA A 41 17.36 -1.35 16.68
C ALA A 41 18.11 -1.32 15.35
N ALA A 42 17.96 -0.24 14.57
CA ALA A 42 18.74 -0.03 13.36
C ALA A 42 20.25 0.12 13.65
N ALA A 43 20.62 0.78 14.74
CA ALA A 43 22.01 1.00 15.14
C ALA A 43 22.65 -0.25 15.77
N HIS A 44 21.84 -1.08 16.44
CA HIS A 44 22.30 -2.26 17.15
C HIS A 44 22.09 -3.58 16.40
N TRP A 45 21.62 -3.56 15.15
CA TRP A 45 21.44 -4.79 14.38
C TRP A 45 22.80 -5.48 14.10
N PRO A 46 22.97 -6.81 14.31
CA PRO A 46 22.02 -7.82 14.79
C PRO A 46 22.26 -8.25 16.26
N ASP A 47 22.61 -7.35 17.17
CA ASP A 47 22.80 -7.64 18.60
C ASP A 47 21.46 -7.93 19.31
N TRP A 48 21.05 -9.20 19.27
CA TRP A 48 19.77 -9.66 19.82
C TRP A 48 19.62 -9.42 21.32
N ALA A 49 20.72 -9.48 22.08
CA ALA A 49 20.70 -9.25 23.52
C ALA A 49 20.38 -7.79 23.82
N THR A 50 21.05 -6.87 23.15
CA THR A 50 20.75 -5.43 23.26
C THR A 50 19.33 -5.11 22.80
N LEU A 51 18.90 -5.64 21.64
CA LEU A 51 17.55 -5.42 21.14
C LEU A 51 16.47 -5.94 22.12
N PHE A 52 16.71 -7.09 22.77
CA PHE A 52 15.79 -7.66 23.74
C PHE A 52 15.59 -6.77 24.98
N VAL A 53 16.65 -6.13 25.46
CA VAL A 53 16.61 -5.17 26.57
C VAL A 53 15.83 -3.91 26.18
N LEU A 54 16.08 -3.40 24.97
CA LEU A 54 15.44 -2.17 24.46
C LEU A 54 13.98 -2.35 24.03
N ALA A 55 13.53 -3.59 23.77
CA ALA A 55 12.20 -3.85 23.25
C ALA A 55 11.08 -3.35 24.19
N PRO A 56 10.11 -2.56 23.68
CA PRO A 56 9.05 -1.97 24.49
C PRO A 56 8.12 -3.03 25.05
N ARG A 57 7.39 -2.69 26.13
CA ARG A 57 6.42 -3.57 26.78
C ARG A 57 5.04 -2.88 26.90
N PRO A 58 3.95 -3.58 26.53
CA PRO A 58 3.90 -4.87 25.83
C PRO A 58 4.33 -4.72 24.35
N SER A 59 4.90 -5.78 23.76
CA SER A 59 5.19 -5.82 22.31
C SER A 59 5.34 -7.25 21.78
N ASN A 60 5.19 -7.39 20.47
CA ASN A 60 5.38 -8.66 19.75
C ASN A 60 6.86 -8.95 19.41
N PHE A 61 7.79 -8.08 19.82
CA PHE A 61 9.21 -8.23 19.51
C PHE A 61 9.92 -9.22 20.46
N ARG A 62 9.45 -9.37 21.70
CA ARG A 62 10.22 -10.11 22.71
C ARG A 62 10.34 -11.61 22.41
N SER A 63 9.27 -12.24 21.94
CA SER A 63 9.27 -13.67 21.62
C SER A 63 10.27 -14.01 20.51
N LEU A 64 10.32 -13.19 19.45
CA LEU A 64 11.29 -13.41 18.37
C LEU A 64 12.72 -13.06 18.80
N LEU A 65 12.91 -12.01 19.60
CA LEU A 65 14.25 -11.61 20.06
C LEU A 65 14.86 -12.64 21.02
N THR A 66 14.04 -13.19 21.92
CA THR A 66 14.44 -14.32 22.80
C THR A 66 14.91 -15.50 21.94
N PHE A 67 14.10 -15.88 20.95
CA PHE A 67 14.44 -16.98 20.05
C PHE A 67 15.74 -16.73 19.27
N LEU A 68 16.00 -15.50 18.82
CA LEU A 68 17.22 -15.15 18.09
C LEU A 68 18.48 -15.13 18.97
N GLN A 69 18.37 -14.95 20.28
CA GLN A 69 19.54 -15.08 21.16
C GLN A 69 20.10 -16.51 21.13
N ASP A 70 19.22 -17.51 21.11
CA ASP A 70 19.61 -18.94 21.04
C ASP A 70 19.85 -19.41 19.59
N HIS A 71 19.17 -18.79 18.62
CA HIS A 71 19.19 -19.17 17.21
C HIS A 71 19.46 -17.96 16.29
N PRO A 72 20.68 -17.40 16.32
CA PRO A 72 20.98 -16.07 15.77
C PRO A 72 20.82 -15.93 14.25
N THR A 73 20.72 -17.04 13.53
CA THR A 73 20.61 -17.08 12.06
C THR A 73 19.32 -17.73 11.56
N ASP A 74 18.45 -18.26 12.44
CA ASP A 74 17.17 -18.86 12.03
C ASP A 74 16.08 -17.81 11.82
N PHE A 75 16.33 -16.92 10.85
CA PHE A 75 15.44 -15.81 10.51
C PHE A 75 14.06 -16.27 10.06
N ARG A 76 13.98 -17.42 9.37
CA ARG A 76 12.71 -17.95 8.89
C ARG A 76 11.81 -18.34 10.05
N ARG A 77 12.34 -19.04 11.06
CA ARG A 77 11.55 -19.41 12.24
C ARG A 77 11.22 -18.18 13.08
N ALA A 78 12.16 -17.26 13.26
CA ALA A 78 11.93 -15.99 13.96
C ALA A 78 10.82 -15.14 13.31
N LEU A 79 10.82 -15.04 11.97
CA LEU A 79 9.78 -14.33 11.21
C LEU A 79 8.37 -14.91 11.44
N ASN A 80 8.26 -16.23 11.61
CA ASN A 80 6.99 -16.90 11.90
C ASN A 80 6.55 -16.79 13.38
N LEU A 81 7.32 -16.12 14.23
CA LEU A 81 6.89 -15.75 15.59
C LEU A 81 6.14 -14.40 15.61
N ILE A 82 6.21 -13.62 14.52
CA ILE A 82 5.39 -12.41 14.36
C ILE A 82 3.92 -12.83 14.24
N PRO A 83 2.98 -12.13 14.91
CA PRO A 83 1.56 -12.46 14.82
C PRO A 83 1.05 -12.53 13.37
N ASP A 84 0.30 -13.57 13.06
CA ASP A 84 -0.23 -13.86 11.72
C ASP A 84 -0.99 -12.67 11.10
N ARG A 85 -1.70 -11.90 11.94
CA ARG A 85 -2.42 -10.69 11.51
C ARG A 85 -1.48 -9.61 10.97
N LEU A 86 -0.32 -9.41 11.59
CA LEU A 86 0.68 -8.44 11.13
C LEU A 86 1.38 -8.92 9.86
N LEU A 87 1.75 -10.20 9.80
CA LEU A 87 2.31 -10.80 8.58
C LEU A 87 1.35 -10.68 7.39
N THR A 88 0.06 -10.94 7.63
CA THR A 88 -0.99 -10.75 6.61
C THR A 88 -1.10 -9.30 6.19
N LEU A 89 -1.07 -8.34 7.15
CA LEU A 89 -1.08 -6.91 6.85
C LEU A 89 0.11 -6.49 5.97
N TYR A 90 1.31 -6.98 6.24
CA TYR A 90 2.50 -6.67 5.43
C TYR A 90 2.40 -7.22 4.01
N LEU A 91 1.86 -8.42 3.85
CA LEU A 91 1.61 -9.02 2.54
C LEU A 91 0.55 -8.24 1.76
N THR A 92 -0.59 -7.93 2.38
CA THR A 92 -1.70 -7.24 1.69
C THR A 92 -1.37 -5.78 1.39
N ALA A 93 -0.56 -5.12 2.21
CA ALA A 93 -0.04 -3.78 1.90
C ALA A 93 0.81 -3.79 0.63
N TYR A 94 1.75 -4.74 0.50
CA TYR A 94 2.56 -4.85 -0.71
C TYR A 94 1.75 -5.30 -1.93
N GLN A 95 0.82 -6.25 -1.76
CA GLN A 95 -0.10 -6.65 -2.82
C GLN A 95 -0.93 -5.47 -3.35
N SER A 96 -1.38 -4.59 -2.46
CA SER A 96 -2.12 -3.38 -2.82
C SER A 96 -1.24 -2.40 -3.59
N ALA A 97 0.04 -2.25 -3.20
CA ALA A 97 0.99 -1.42 -3.93
C ALA A 97 1.25 -1.95 -5.35
N LEU A 98 1.43 -3.28 -5.50
CA LEU A 98 1.55 -3.93 -6.81
C LEU A 98 0.30 -3.70 -7.67
N TRP A 99 -0.90 -3.83 -7.09
CA TRP A 99 -2.16 -3.58 -7.81
C TRP A 99 -2.29 -2.11 -8.26
N ASN A 100 -1.94 -1.16 -7.39
CA ASN A 100 -1.98 0.27 -7.73
C ASN A 100 -1.04 0.59 -8.90
N ARG A 101 0.19 0.05 -8.88
CA ARG A 101 1.17 0.25 -9.96
C ARG A 101 0.75 -0.43 -11.26
N LEU A 102 0.15 -1.62 -11.17
CA LEU A 102 -0.44 -2.33 -12.30
C LEU A 102 -1.50 -1.47 -12.98
N VAL A 103 -2.50 -1.04 -12.21
CA VAL A 103 -3.59 -0.21 -12.73
C VAL A 103 -3.08 1.14 -13.23
N GLY A 104 -2.15 1.76 -12.51
CA GLY A 104 -1.52 3.01 -12.95
C GLY A 104 -0.87 2.87 -14.32
N ARG A 105 -0.02 1.86 -14.51
CA ARG A 105 0.61 1.59 -15.82
C ARG A 105 -0.39 1.27 -16.92
N TYR A 106 -1.42 0.48 -16.59
CA TYR A 106 -2.49 0.19 -17.54
C TYR A 106 -3.18 1.48 -17.99
N LEU A 107 -3.61 2.34 -17.07
CA LEU A 107 -4.27 3.61 -17.39
C LEU A 107 -3.36 4.55 -18.20
N GLU A 108 -2.08 4.64 -17.87
CA GLU A 108 -1.11 5.44 -18.64
C GLU A 108 -0.99 4.96 -20.09
N GLY A 109 -1.00 3.66 -20.33
CA GLY A 109 -0.99 3.08 -21.69
C GLY A 109 -2.29 3.30 -22.46
N GLN A 110 -3.39 3.61 -21.76
CA GLN A 110 -4.70 3.85 -22.35
C GLN A 110 -5.01 5.33 -22.58
N GLY A 111 -4.28 6.23 -21.91
CA GLY A 111 -4.58 7.66 -21.93
C GLY A 111 -4.57 8.25 -23.33
N LYS A 112 -5.65 8.91 -23.72
CA LYS A 112 -5.73 9.67 -24.99
C LYS A 112 -5.59 11.17 -24.73
N ARG A 113 -5.10 11.90 -25.74
CA ARG A 113 -5.14 13.37 -25.75
C ARG A 113 -6.59 13.83 -25.58
N GLY A 114 -6.83 14.77 -24.65
CA GLY A 114 -8.14 15.38 -24.40
C GLY A 114 -8.87 14.90 -23.12
N GLU A 115 -8.41 13.85 -22.46
CA GLU A 115 -9.07 13.30 -21.24
C GLU A 115 -8.58 13.96 -19.92
N GLY A 116 -7.76 15.01 -20.02
CA GLY A 116 -7.31 15.80 -18.85
C GLY A 116 -6.56 14.97 -17.80
N TRP A 117 -5.66 14.06 -18.24
CA TRP A 117 -4.88 13.22 -17.34
C TRP A 117 -3.92 14.04 -16.48
N TRP A 118 -3.93 13.79 -15.18
CA TRP A 118 -3.01 14.38 -14.21
C TRP A 118 -2.52 13.32 -13.22
N ARG A 119 -1.61 13.70 -12.32
CA ARG A 119 -0.97 12.76 -11.39
C ARG A 119 -1.25 13.11 -9.94
N LEU A 120 -1.75 12.13 -9.20
CA LEU A 120 -1.99 12.24 -7.77
C LEU A 120 -0.92 11.46 -7.00
N THR A 121 -0.22 12.13 -6.08
CA THR A 121 0.81 11.49 -5.25
C THR A 121 0.21 10.98 -3.94
N ILE A 122 0.29 9.67 -3.72
CA ILE A 122 -0.22 9.01 -2.51
C ILE A 122 0.84 8.09 -1.95
N ALA A 123 1.24 8.36 -0.70
CA ALA A 123 2.27 7.60 -0.02
C ALA A 123 3.52 7.43 -0.91
N GLY A 124 3.93 8.51 -1.58
CA GLY A 124 5.09 8.58 -2.48
C GLY A 124 4.96 7.86 -3.83
N GLU A 125 3.82 7.22 -4.12
CA GLU A 125 3.48 6.71 -5.46
C GLU A 125 2.78 7.80 -6.26
N SER A 126 3.17 7.99 -7.52
CA SER A 126 2.49 8.88 -8.45
C SER A 126 1.53 8.06 -9.32
N LEU A 127 0.23 8.29 -9.18
CA LEU A 127 -0.80 7.52 -9.87
C LEU A 127 -1.57 8.41 -10.85
N PRO A 128 -1.91 7.90 -12.05
CA PRO A 128 -2.68 8.66 -13.01
C PRO A 128 -4.12 8.84 -12.52
N LEU A 129 -4.67 10.03 -12.75
CA LEU A 129 -6.08 10.35 -12.57
C LEU A 129 -6.59 11.09 -13.80
N TYR A 130 -7.87 10.93 -14.11
CA TYR A 130 -8.55 11.57 -15.23
C TYR A 130 -9.42 12.73 -14.73
N GLU A 131 -9.60 13.77 -15.55
CA GLU A 131 -10.62 14.80 -15.30
C GLU A 131 -11.98 14.34 -15.83
N ALA A 132 -12.01 13.85 -17.07
CA ALA A 132 -13.20 13.31 -17.70
C ALA A 132 -12.81 12.19 -18.67
N LEU A 133 -13.52 11.06 -18.57
CA LEU A 133 -13.40 9.96 -19.51
C LEU A 133 -14.51 10.06 -20.55
N ALA A 134 -14.21 9.69 -21.79
CA ALA A 134 -15.23 9.50 -22.82
C ALA A 134 -16.26 8.44 -22.37
N GLU A 135 -17.53 8.61 -22.74
CA GLU A 135 -18.61 7.74 -22.29
C GLU A 135 -18.38 6.26 -22.61
N GLU A 136 -17.77 5.97 -23.76
CA GLU A 136 -17.45 4.61 -24.20
C GLU A 136 -16.47 3.94 -23.22
N ARG A 137 -15.51 4.70 -22.69
CA ARG A 137 -14.57 4.19 -21.68
C ARG A 137 -15.22 4.03 -20.33
N VAL A 138 -16.08 4.97 -19.93
CA VAL A 138 -16.84 4.83 -18.69
C VAL A 138 -17.64 3.54 -18.73
N ARG A 139 -18.36 3.27 -19.83
CA ARG A 139 -19.11 2.02 -20.02
C ARG A 139 -18.21 0.79 -20.00
N ALA A 140 -17.06 0.84 -20.68
CA ALA A 140 -16.13 -0.29 -20.73
C ALA A 140 -15.44 -0.58 -19.38
N TRP A 141 -15.19 0.44 -18.55
CA TRP A 141 -14.40 0.32 -17.33
C TRP A 141 -15.21 0.33 -16.03
N ALA A 142 -16.50 0.72 -16.07
CA ALA A 142 -17.35 0.78 -14.89
C ALA A 142 -17.41 -0.56 -14.13
N ASP A 143 -17.55 -1.66 -14.87
CA ASP A 143 -17.63 -3.01 -14.31
C ASP A 143 -16.33 -3.80 -14.41
N LEU A 144 -15.26 -3.20 -14.96
CA LEU A 144 -13.97 -3.87 -15.11
C LEU A 144 -13.38 -4.15 -13.73
N ARG A 145 -13.25 -5.44 -13.39
CA ARG A 145 -12.63 -5.89 -12.14
C ARG A 145 -11.23 -6.42 -12.42
N VAL A 146 -10.22 -5.77 -11.87
CA VAL A 146 -8.81 -6.15 -12.02
C VAL A 146 -8.42 -7.09 -10.87
N PRO A 147 -8.00 -8.34 -11.15
CA PRO A 147 -7.53 -9.27 -10.13
C PRO A 147 -6.34 -8.74 -9.32
N LEU A 148 -6.34 -9.01 -8.02
CA LEU A 148 -5.19 -8.74 -7.16
C LEU A 148 -3.98 -9.58 -7.60
N PRO A 149 -2.75 -9.02 -7.59
CA PRO A 149 -1.54 -9.80 -7.86
C PRO A 149 -1.42 -11.02 -6.93
N HIS A 150 -1.44 -12.22 -7.50
CA HIS A 150 -1.14 -13.47 -6.81
C HIS A 150 -0.58 -14.52 -7.79
N ARG A 151 -0.07 -15.65 -7.27
CA ARG A 151 0.58 -16.72 -8.06
C ARG A 151 -0.22 -17.29 -9.25
N ARG A 152 -1.53 -17.10 -9.26
CA ARG A 152 -2.47 -17.66 -10.25
C ARG A 152 -3.36 -16.58 -10.86
N ALA A 153 -3.01 -15.29 -10.68
CA ALA A 153 -3.78 -14.21 -11.27
C ALA A 153 -3.74 -14.32 -12.80
N VAL A 154 -4.89 -14.17 -13.44
CA VAL A 154 -5.04 -14.16 -14.90
C VAL A 154 -5.61 -12.82 -15.28
N TYR A 155 -5.10 -12.24 -16.36
CA TYR A 155 -5.54 -10.96 -16.89
C TYR A 155 -5.93 -11.18 -18.35
N ASP A 156 -7.24 -11.17 -18.63
CA ASP A 156 -7.76 -11.48 -19.97
C ASP A 156 -7.46 -10.36 -20.98
N ASP A 157 -7.31 -9.13 -20.50
CA ASP A 157 -6.87 -7.99 -21.31
C ASP A 157 -5.34 -8.04 -21.51
N PRO A 158 -4.84 -8.13 -22.76
CA PRO A 158 -3.41 -8.16 -23.04
C PRO A 158 -2.63 -6.94 -22.54
N ALA A 159 -3.26 -5.76 -22.48
CA ALA A 159 -2.64 -4.55 -21.95
C ALA A 159 -2.51 -4.61 -20.42
N LEU A 160 -3.50 -5.18 -19.71
CA LEU A 160 -3.38 -5.45 -18.27
C LEU A 160 -2.30 -6.50 -18.00
N GLU A 161 -2.24 -7.56 -18.80
CA GLU A 161 -1.22 -8.60 -18.64
C GLU A 161 0.20 -8.04 -18.88
N ALA A 162 0.39 -7.23 -19.92
CA ALA A 162 1.66 -6.57 -20.20
C ALA A 162 2.06 -5.62 -19.05
N ALA A 163 1.12 -4.82 -18.55
CA ALA A 163 1.36 -3.95 -17.39
C ALA A 163 1.74 -4.77 -16.15
N PHE A 164 1.08 -5.90 -15.91
CA PHE A 164 1.39 -6.78 -14.77
C PHE A 164 2.79 -7.35 -14.84
N ARG A 165 3.20 -7.88 -16.00
CA ARG A 165 4.56 -8.39 -16.23
C ARG A 165 5.60 -7.30 -16.01
N ALA A 166 5.38 -6.10 -16.55
CA ALA A 166 6.29 -4.97 -16.39
C ALA A 166 6.43 -4.50 -14.93
N VAL A 167 5.33 -4.53 -14.15
CA VAL A 167 5.40 -4.23 -12.70
C VAL A 167 6.23 -5.27 -11.97
N LEU A 168 6.02 -6.56 -12.25
CA LEU A 168 6.79 -7.61 -11.58
C LEU A 168 8.28 -7.55 -11.92
N GLU A 169 8.61 -7.30 -13.18
CA GLU A 169 9.99 -7.11 -13.64
C GLU A 169 10.67 -5.92 -12.91
N ALA A 170 10.01 -4.76 -12.87
CA ALA A 170 10.52 -3.59 -12.13
C ALA A 170 10.69 -3.86 -10.63
N GLU A 171 9.91 -4.78 -10.08
CA GLU A 171 9.99 -5.20 -8.68
C GLU A 171 11.01 -6.31 -8.42
N GLY A 172 11.61 -6.89 -9.47
CA GLY A 172 12.52 -8.04 -9.35
C GLY A 172 11.79 -9.30 -8.87
N LEU A 173 10.56 -9.50 -9.32
CA LEU A 173 9.69 -10.62 -8.96
C LEU A 173 9.23 -11.38 -10.20
N ARG A 174 8.99 -12.69 -10.03
CA ARG A 174 8.21 -13.48 -10.99
C ARG A 174 6.83 -13.73 -10.41
N GLN A 175 5.85 -14.03 -11.26
CA GLN A 175 4.49 -14.33 -10.77
C GLN A 175 4.48 -15.50 -9.79
N GLU A 176 5.36 -16.49 -9.98
CA GLU A 176 5.50 -17.62 -9.06
C GLU A 176 6.00 -17.25 -7.66
N ASP A 177 6.63 -16.08 -7.51
CA ASP A 177 7.13 -15.55 -6.25
C ASP A 177 6.01 -14.86 -5.44
N LEU A 178 4.84 -14.60 -6.04
CA LEU A 178 3.62 -14.15 -5.36
C LEU A 178 2.93 -15.27 -4.54
N LYS A 179 3.75 -16.03 -3.80
CA LYS A 179 3.37 -17.02 -2.79
C LYS A 179 4.37 -16.91 -1.63
N ALA A 180 3.88 -16.56 -0.45
CA ALA A 180 4.67 -16.38 0.77
C ALA A 180 5.19 -17.72 1.35
N ARG A 181 6.16 -18.35 0.67
CA ARG A 181 6.72 -19.68 1.04
C ARG A 181 7.45 -19.69 2.39
N LEU A 182 7.90 -18.53 2.87
CA LEU A 182 8.53 -18.41 4.18
C LEU A 182 7.51 -18.57 5.32
N LEU A 183 6.24 -18.22 5.10
CA LEU A 183 5.24 -18.12 6.14
C LEU A 183 4.39 -19.39 6.22
N ARG A 184 3.96 -19.74 7.45
CA ARG A 184 3.13 -20.92 7.70
C ARG A 184 1.63 -20.61 7.73
N ARG A 185 1.24 -19.41 8.17
CA ARG A 185 -0.16 -19.09 8.51
C ARG A 185 -0.65 -17.74 7.96
N ALA A 186 0.13 -17.08 7.12
CA ALA A 186 -0.24 -15.85 6.45
C ALA A 186 -0.11 -15.99 4.93
N TYR A 187 -1.09 -15.47 4.20
CA TYR A 187 -1.26 -15.71 2.77
C TYR A 187 -1.66 -14.43 2.05
N LEU A 188 -1.35 -14.36 0.75
CA LEU A 188 -1.91 -13.34 -0.12
C LEU A 188 -3.38 -13.68 -0.41
N PRO A 189 -4.34 -12.77 -0.17
CA PRO A 189 -5.72 -13.01 -0.53
C PRO A 189 -5.88 -13.07 -2.05
N GLN A 190 -6.88 -13.85 -2.47
CA GLN A 190 -7.37 -13.86 -3.84
C GLN A 190 -8.60 -12.96 -3.91
N GLY A 191 -8.81 -12.32 -5.06
CA GLY A 191 -9.92 -11.42 -5.28
C GLY A 191 -9.62 -10.42 -6.39
N SER A 192 -10.52 -9.49 -6.59
CA SER A 192 -10.41 -8.42 -7.57
C SER A 192 -10.95 -7.11 -7.01
N ARG A 193 -10.52 -5.99 -7.61
CA ARG A 193 -11.00 -4.64 -7.30
C ARG A 193 -11.57 -4.01 -8.56
N THR A 194 -12.59 -3.18 -8.43
CA THR A 194 -13.09 -2.40 -9.57
C THR A 194 -12.02 -1.40 -10.01
N LEU A 195 -11.90 -1.20 -11.31
CA LEU A 195 -10.97 -0.22 -11.87
C LEU A 195 -11.40 1.22 -11.52
N LEU A 196 -12.70 1.50 -11.68
CA LEU A 196 -13.29 2.79 -11.38
C LEU A 196 -14.02 2.76 -10.03
N LEU A 197 -14.00 3.91 -9.35
CA LEU A 197 -14.71 4.14 -8.09
C LEU A 197 -15.64 5.32 -8.27
N PHE A 198 -16.95 5.09 -8.15
CA PHE A 198 -17.97 6.12 -8.23
C PHE A 198 -18.63 6.32 -6.87
N PRO A 199 -18.37 7.43 -6.16
CA PRO A 199 -19.08 7.76 -4.94
C PRO A 199 -20.58 7.97 -5.22
N GLN A 200 -21.44 7.39 -4.39
CA GLN A 200 -22.88 7.49 -4.52
C GLN A 200 -23.45 8.59 -3.61
N GLY A 201 -24.50 9.27 -4.08
CA GLY A 201 -25.22 10.27 -3.29
C GLY A 201 -24.35 11.44 -2.82
N VAL A 202 -23.44 11.91 -3.68
CA VAL A 202 -22.53 13.01 -3.35
C VAL A 202 -23.33 14.27 -3.06
N ARG A 203 -23.14 14.84 -1.86
CA ARG A 203 -23.69 16.13 -1.44
C ARG A 203 -22.56 16.97 -0.84
N VAL A 204 -22.51 18.23 -1.25
CA VAL A 204 -21.56 19.22 -0.73
C VAL A 204 -22.37 20.33 -0.10
N GLU A 205 -22.22 20.49 1.21
CA GLU A 205 -22.77 21.60 1.98
C GLU A 205 -21.67 22.65 2.18
N GLY A 206 -22.06 23.92 2.01
CA GLY A 206 -21.17 25.04 1.71
C GLY A 206 -20.15 25.42 2.78
N ALA A 207 -19.46 26.52 2.51
CA ALA A 207 -18.32 26.99 3.29
C ALA A 207 -18.79 27.80 4.51
N GLU A 208 -18.95 27.11 5.62
CA GLU A 208 -19.26 27.70 6.92
C GLU A 208 -17.97 28.15 7.62
N GLU A 209 -18.05 29.03 8.60
CA GLU A 209 -16.89 29.35 9.44
C GLU A 209 -16.45 28.12 10.23
N ASP A 210 -15.15 27.87 10.26
CA ASP A 210 -14.58 26.72 10.97
C ASP A 210 -14.49 27.01 12.47
N GLU A 211 -15.26 26.30 13.30
CA GLU A 211 -15.29 26.53 14.75
C GLU A 211 -13.96 26.15 15.45
N ARG A 212 -13.12 25.35 14.78
CA ARG A 212 -11.81 24.90 15.29
C ARG A 212 -10.65 25.78 14.82
N PHE A 213 -10.79 26.39 13.65
CA PHE A 213 -9.74 27.19 13.02
C PHE A 213 -10.27 28.57 12.63
N PRO A 214 -10.24 29.57 13.54
CA PRO A 214 -10.76 30.91 13.29
C PRO A 214 -10.19 31.53 12.00
N GLY A 215 -11.08 32.14 11.19
CA GLY A 215 -10.73 32.71 9.89
C GLY A 215 -10.54 31.68 8.76
N ARG A 216 -10.79 30.40 9.00
CA ARG A 216 -10.89 29.35 7.96
C ARG A 216 -12.35 29.01 7.71
N GLN A 217 -12.60 28.38 6.56
CA GLN A 217 -13.91 27.82 6.25
C GLN A 217 -13.87 26.30 6.29
N LYS A 218 -14.97 25.70 6.74
CA LYS A 218 -15.21 24.25 6.72
C LYS A 218 -16.16 23.90 5.57
N LEU A 219 -15.91 22.75 4.93
CA LEU A 219 -16.76 22.19 3.88
C LEU A 219 -17.27 20.82 4.33
N THR A 220 -18.58 20.59 4.26
CA THR A 220 -19.15 19.28 4.59
C THR A 220 -19.45 18.49 3.33
N VAL A 221 -18.75 17.38 3.14
CA VAL A 221 -18.94 16.48 2.00
C VAL A 221 -19.52 15.15 2.48
N ARG A 222 -20.64 14.73 1.89
CA ARG A 222 -21.29 13.44 2.17
C ARG A 222 -21.35 12.59 0.91
N PHE A 223 -20.99 11.32 1.02
CA PHE A 223 -21.09 10.33 -0.04
C PHE A 223 -21.01 8.92 0.54
N THR A 224 -21.46 7.93 -0.22
CA THR A 224 -21.31 6.50 0.09
C THR A 224 -20.30 5.86 -0.86
N LEU A 225 -19.45 4.99 -0.34
CA LEU A 225 -18.48 4.22 -1.14
C LEU A 225 -18.80 2.73 -1.09
N PRO A 226 -18.58 1.99 -2.19
CA PRO A 226 -18.59 0.54 -2.16
C PRO A 226 -17.47 -0.02 -1.26
N PRO A 227 -17.59 -1.28 -0.79
CA PRO A 227 -16.54 -1.94 -0.04
C PRO A 227 -15.18 -1.87 -0.76
N GLY A 228 -14.13 -1.49 -0.03
CA GLY A 228 -12.78 -1.33 -0.57
C GLY A 228 -12.49 0.04 -1.20
N GLY A 229 -13.48 0.94 -1.26
CA GLY A 229 -13.26 2.36 -1.57
C GLY A 229 -12.67 3.12 -0.37
N TYR A 230 -11.79 4.09 -0.64
CA TYR A 230 -11.19 4.93 0.38
C TYR A 230 -11.67 6.38 0.23
N ALA A 231 -12.33 6.92 1.27
CA ALA A 231 -12.78 8.32 1.28
C ALA A 231 -11.63 9.31 1.04
N THR A 232 -10.43 8.98 1.56
CA THR A 232 -9.22 9.78 1.34
C THR A 232 -8.82 9.89 -0.13
N LEU A 233 -9.11 8.89 -0.97
CA LEU A 233 -8.87 8.98 -2.42
C LEU A 233 -9.81 9.99 -3.07
N VAL A 234 -11.09 9.97 -2.69
CA VAL A 234 -12.10 10.89 -3.22
C VAL A 234 -11.75 12.33 -2.85
N LEU A 235 -11.43 12.60 -1.58
CA LEU A 235 -11.07 13.93 -1.13
C LEU A 235 -9.79 14.44 -1.80
N LYS A 236 -8.77 13.59 -1.91
CA LYS A 236 -7.52 13.94 -2.62
C LYS A 236 -7.70 14.18 -4.11
N ALA A 237 -8.63 13.47 -4.76
CA ALA A 237 -8.97 13.72 -6.16
C ALA A 237 -9.60 15.11 -6.36
N VAL A 238 -10.40 15.56 -5.39
CA VAL A 238 -10.99 16.91 -5.39
C VAL A 238 -9.92 17.96 -5.10
N GLU A 239 -9.10 17.80 -4.06
CA GLU A 239 -8.02 18.73 -3.71
C GLU A 239 -6.96 18.88 -4.82
N GLY A 240 -6.51 17.76 -5.40
CA GLY A 240 -5.47 17.75 -6.42
C GLY A 240 -5.87 18.49 -7.70
N ARG A 241 -7.18 18.56 -7.99
CA ARG A 241 -7.73 19.31 -9.14
C ARG A 241 -7.51 20.82 -9.00
N GLU A 242 -7.72 21.37 -7.81
CA GLU A 242 -7.52 22.81 -7.55
C GLU A 242 -6.05 23.18 -7.69
N GLY A 243 -5.14 22.35 -7.15
CA GLY A 243 -3.70 22.54 -7.29
C GLY A 243 -3.19 22.44 -8.73
N SER A 244 -3.73 21.52 -9.55
CA SER A 244 -3.34 21.39 -10.96
C SER A 244 -3.87 22.53 -11.84
N ARG A 245 -5.04 23.10 -11.51
CA ARG A 245 -5.59 24.26 -12.23
C ARG A 245 -4.82 25.55 -11.92
N ALA A 246 -4.41 25.75 -10.67
CA ALA A 246 -3.65 26.92 -10.26
C ALA A 246 -2.20 26.96 -10.80
N GLY A 247 -1.63 25.80 -11.18
CA GLY A 247 -0.29 25.71 -11.78
C GLY A 247 -0.27 25.77 -13.31
N ALA A 248 -1.44 25.79 -13.96
CA ALA A 248 -1.59 25.84 -15.42
C ALA A 248 -2.15 27.19 -15.93
N ALA A 249 -2.44 28.13 -15.02
CA ALA A 249 -2.82 29.52 -15.28
C ALA A 249 -1.63 30.44 -14.96
#